data_AF-A0A8T7FJK0-F1
#
_entry.id   AF-A0A8T7FJK0-F1
#
_cell.length_a   1.000
_cell.length_b   1.000
_cell.length_c   1.000
_cell.angle_alpha   90.00
_cell.angle_beta   90.00
_cell.angle_gamma   90.00
#
_symmetry.space_group_name_H-M   'P 1'
#
loop_
_entity.id
_entity.type
_entity.pdbx_description
1 polymer ?
#
loop_
_entity_poly.entity_id
_entity_poly.type
_entity_poly.pdbx_seq_one_letter_code
_entity_poly.pdbx_strand_id
1 'polypeptide(L)'
;MSRLRILLPAILLSILACQSQAPADAPTETPTAALAATIPATATSTLEPTPPPTPAPLARRVLILSIDGFRPDAIPLAPMPNLTALMQDSAYSLAAQTVYPSATLPAHTSMLSGQCPDKHGVDWNDYMPELGYAPVTDLFDLAHAAGPANCDVRGQGKTTADHRTRKHGYF
;
A
#
# COMPACT_ATOMS: atom_id res chain seq x y z
N MET A 1 -14.46 -44.23 -42.67
CA MET A 1 -15.18 -45.05 -41.65
C MET A 1 -14.31 -45.05 -40.39
N SER A 2 -14.82 -44.68 -39.20
CA SER A 2 -15.10 -45.59 -38.04
C SER A 2 -13.88 -46.44 -37.61
N ARG A 3 -13.35 -46.46 -36.37
CA ARG A 3 -13.79 -46.02 -35.01
C ARG A 3 -12.55 -46.09 -34.04
N LEU A 4 -12.47 -45.66 -32.76
CA LEU A 4 -13.35 -44.97 -31.78
C LEU A 4 -12.50 -44.27 -30.65
N ARG A 5 -13.02 -43.18 -30.07
CA ARG A 5 -12.74 -42.49 -28.76
C ARG A 5 -11.69 -43.04 -27.75
N ILE A 6 -10.82 -42.14 -27.27
CA ILE A 6 -10.43 -41.95 -25.84
C ILE A 6 -10.31 -40.42 -25.62
N LEU A 7 -11.37 -39.71 -25.22
CA LEU A 7 -11.77 -39.35 -23.84
C LEU A 7 -11.01 -38.14 -23.22
N LEU A 8 -11.74 -37.03 -23.09
CA LEU A 8 -11.38 -35.78 -22.40
C LEU A 8 -11.36 -35.95 -20.87
N PRO A 9 -10.57 -35.11 -20.17
CA PRO A 9 -11.06 -34.26 -19.09
C PRO A 9 -11.27 -32.84 -19.63
N ALA A 10 -12.50 -32.31 -19.70
CA ALA A 10 -13.31 -31.87 -18.56
C ALA A 10 -12.81 -30.55 -17.94
N ILE A 11 -13.00 -29.46 -18.70
CA ILE A 11 -13.24 -28.14 -18.09
C ILE A 11 -14.54 -28.26 -17.27
N LEU A 12 -14.54 -27.79 -16.03
CA LEU A 12 -15.58 -26.94 -15.39
C LEU A 12 -15.55 -27.08 -13.85
N LEU A 13 -15.77 -25.95 -13.15
CA LEU A 13 -15.98 -25.84 -11.69
C LEU A 13 -14.74 -26.21 -10.82
N SER A 14 -14.60 -25.68 -9.59
CA SER A 14 -15.53 -24.85 -8.83
C SER A 14 -14.87 -23.62 -8.18
N ILE A 15 -15.58 -22.49 -8.24
CA ILE A 15 -15.23 -21.26 -7.55
C ILE A 15 -15.65 -21.43 -6.09
N LEU A 16 -14.69 -21.62 -5.16
CA LEU A 16 -15.01 -21.69 -3.75
C LEU A 16 -15.18 -20.28 -3.16
N ALA A 17 -16.34 -19.67 -3.44
CA ALA A 17 -16.73 -18.39 -2.88
C ALA A 17 -16.83 -18.48 -1.35
N CYS A 18 -16.40 -17.42 -0.66
CA CYS A 18 -16.50 -17.32 0.80
C CYS A 18 -17.98 -17.15 1.22
N GLN A 19 -18.62 -18.26 1.58
CA GLN A 19 -19.99 -18.26 2.13
C GLN A 19 -19.96 -17.76 3.58
N SER A 20 -20.56 -16.59 3.83
CA SER A 20 -20.81 -16.11 5.19
C SER A 20 -21.96 -16.90 5.80
N GLN A 21 -21.70 -17.60 6.91
CA GLN A 21 -22.67 -18.51 7.51
C GLN A 21 -23.38 -17.85 8.70
N ALA A 22 -24.64 -17.47 8.50
CA ALA A 22 -25.50 -16.96 9.57
C ALA A 22 -26.13 -18.14 10.37
N PRO A 23 -26.01 -18.16 11.71
CA PRO A 23 -26.91 -18.93 12.57
C PRO A 23 -28.24 -18.15 12.70
N ALA A 24 -29.39 -18.70 12.31
CA ALA A 24 -30.12 -19.84 12.89
C ALA A 24 -31.10 -19.38 13.98
N ASP A 25 -32.39 -19.32 13.61
CA ASP A 25 -33.50 -19.06 14.52
C ASP A 25 -33.62 -20.13 15.61
N ALA A 26 -33.95 -19.69 16.82
CA ALA A 26 -34.36 -20.53 17.95
C ALA A 26 -35.69 -20.00 18.51
N PRO A 27 -36.58 -20.86 19.04
CA PRO A 27 -37.97 -20.48 19.30
C PRO A 27 -38.14 -19.51 20.47
N THR A 28 -39.16 -18.66 20.36
CA THR A 28 -39.57 -17.69 21.39
C THR A 28 -40.13 -18.38 22.64
N GLU A 29 -39.39 -18.37 23.74
CA GLU A 29 -39.97 -18.52 25.08
C GLU A 29 -40.34 -17.16 25.67
N THR A 30 -41.45 -17.09 26.42
CA THR A 30 -41.94 -15.85 27.03
C THR A 30 -41.66 -15.85 28.54
N PRO A 31 -40.74 -15.00 29.05
CA PRO A 31 -40.48 -14.91 30.48
C PRO A 31 -41.62 -14.17 31.19
N THR A 32 -42.18 -14.79 32.23
CA THR A 32 -43.13 -14.11 33.13
C THR A 32 -42.41 -12.99 33.90
N ALA A 33 -43.04 -11.82 34.00
CA ALA A 33 -42.45 -10.66 34.67
C ALA A 33 -42.32 -10.86 36.18
N ALA A 34 -41.10 -11.16 36.65
CA ALA A 34 -40.72 -11.15 38.05
C ALA A 34 -40.07 -9.82 38.43
N LEU A 35 -40.58 -9.16 39.48
CA LEU A 35 -40.05 -7.90 40.00
C LEU A 35 -38.73 -8.12 40.78
N ALA A 36 -37.62 -8.18 40.07
CA ALA A 36 -36.29 -8.18 40.66
C ALA A 36 -35.90 -6.76 41.12
N ALA A 37 -35.38 -6.63 42.34
CA ALA A 37 -34.98 -5.34 42.90
C ALA A 37 -33.72 -4.78 42.19
N THR A 38 -33.73 -3.49 41.86
CA THR A 38 -32.62 -2.81 41.19
C THR A 38 -31.43 -2.63 42.14
N ILE A 39 -30.43 -3.51 42.04
CA ILE A 39 -29.11 -3.27 42.62
C ILE A 39 -28.42 -2.20 41.76
N PRO A 40 -27.86 -1.11 42.31
CA PRO A 40 -27.13 -0.11 41.53
C PRO A 40 -25.89 -0.74 40.91
N ALA A 41 -25.72 -0.59 39.60
CA ALA A 41 -24.58 -1.15 38.88
C ALA A 41 -23.28 -0.51 39.39
N THR A 42 -22.40 -1.32 39.98
CA THR A 42 -21.02 -0.90 40.28
C THR A 42 -20.29 -0.65 38.96
N ALA A 43 -19.66 0.51 38.83
CA ALA A 43 -18.94 0.88 37.61
C ALA A 43 -17.70 -0.01 37.42
N THR A 44 -17.83 -1.05 36.60
CA THR A 44 -16.68 -1.80 36.08
C THR A 44 -15.81 -0.87 35.28
N SER A 45 -14.61 -0.55 35.80
CA SER A 45 -13.62 0.25 35.09
C SER A 45 -13.08 -0.53 33.89
N THR A 46 -13.68 -0.33 32.72
CA THR A 46 -13.10 -0.79 31.45
C THR A 46 -11.69 -0.23 31.34
N LEU A 47 -10.68 -1.10 31.40
CA LEU A 47 -9.30 -0.69 31.20
C LEU A 47 -9.14 -0.24 29.75
N GLU A 48 -8.79 1.03 29.57
CA GLU A 48 -8.51 1.59 28.26
C GLU A 48 -7.33 0.82 27.63
N PRO A 49 -7.47 0.27 26.41
CA PRO A 49 -6.45 -0.57 25.81
C PRO A 49 -5.20 0.26 25.54
N THR A 50 -4.19 0.10 26.39
CA THR A 50 -2.92 0.83 26.26
C THR A 50 -2.32 0.55 24.87
N PRO A 51 -2.08 1.57 24.04
CA PRO A 51 -1.54 1.36 22.71
C PRO A 51 -0.16 0.69 22.82
N PRO A 52 0.18 -0.27 21.93
CA PRO A 52 1.47 -0.93 21.98
C PRO A 52 2.60 0.10 21.80
N PRO A 53 3.73 -0.05 22.52
CA PRO A 53 4.81 0.92 22.47
C PRO A 53 5.38 1.02 21.05
N THR A 54 5.39 2.24 20.49
CA THR A 54 5.96 2.53 19.17
C THR A 54 7.42 2.04 19.11
N PRO A 55 7.78 1.18 18.14
CA PRO A 55 9.15 0.70 18.00
C PRO A 55 10.15 1.86 17.83
N ALA A 56 11.32 1.74 18.45
CA ALA A 56 12.39 2.71 18.26
C ALA A 56 12.82 2.75 16.77
N PRO A 57 13.05 3.95 16.20
CA PRO A 57 13.34 4.07 14.77
C PRO A 57 14.68 3.43 14.40
N LEU A 58 14.67 2.50 13.44
CA LEU A 58 15.85 1.77 12.96
C LEU A 58 16.92 2.68 12.33
N ALA A 59 16.52 3.87 11.84
CA ALA A 59 17.41 4.85 11.24
C ALA A 59 17.06 6.28 11.71
N ARG A 60 18.08 7.06 12.04
CA ARG A 60 17.94 8.48 12.44
C ARG A 60 17.52 9.40 11.28
N ARG A 61 17.86 9.01 10.05
CA ARG A 61 17.54 9.70 8.79
C ARG A 61 17.43 8.65 7.68
N VAL A 62 16.53 8.86 6.73
CA VAL A 62 16.42 8.08 5.49
C VAL A 62 16.54 9.07 4.33
N LEU A 63 17.20 8.66 3.25
CA LEU A 63 17.25 9.39 1.98
C LEU A 63 16.76 8.44 0.89
N ILE A 64 15.79 8.89 0.10
CA ILE A 64 15.30 8.17 -1.08
C ILE A 64 15.75 8.97 -2.30
N LEU A 65 16.40 8.28 -3.24
CA LEU A 65 16.84 8.83 -4.52
C LEU A 65 16.20 7.99 -5.63
N SER A 66 15.20 8.55 -6.31
CA SER A 66 14.74 8.02 -7.59
C SER A 66 15.54 8.65 -8.73
N ILE A 67 15.85 7.86 -9.75
CA ILE A 67 16.44 8.32 -11.01
C ILE A 67 15.52 7.80 -12.12
N ASP A 68 14.68 8.68 -12.66
CA ASP A 68 13.71 8.29 -13.69
C ASP A 68 14.41 7.79 -14.97
N GLY A 69 13.80 6.80 -15.63
CA GLY A 69 14.33 6.15 -16.83
C GLY A 69 15.64 5.37 -16.65
N PHE A 70 16.15 5.18 -15.43
CA PHE A 70 17.47 4.58 -15.20
C PHE A 70 17.50 3.07 -15.48
N ARG A 71 18.03 2.71 -16.66
CA ARG A 71 18.17 1.31 -17.09
C ARG A 71 19.43 0.64 -16.51
N PRO A 72 19.34 -0.61 -15.99
CA PRO A 72 20.49 -1.30 -15.42
C PRO A 72 21.57 -1.63 -16.46
N ASP A 73 21.22 -1.84 -17.73
CA ASP A 73 22.19 -2.12 -18.80
C ASP A 73 23.01 -0.89 -19.25
N ALA A 74 22.64 0.32 -18.79
CA ALA A 74 23.46 1.52 -19.01
C ALA A 74 24.65 1.62 -18.05
N ILE A 75 24.61 0.94 -16.88
CA ILE A 75 25.66 0.99 -15.85
C ILE A 75 27.06 0.61 -16.41
N PRO A 76 27.26 -0.52 -17.11
CA PRO A 76 28.57 -0.88 -17.66
C PRO A 76 28.99 -0.06 -18.88
N LEU A 77 28.12 0.79 -19.44
CA LEU A 77 28.38 1.55 -20.67
C LEU A 77 28.92 2.96 -20.43
N ALA A 78 28.94 3.44 -19.18
CA ALA A 78 29.40 4.78 -18.82
C ALA A 78 30.22 4.77 -17.51
N PRO A 79 31.18 5.70 -17.33
CA PRO A 79 31.95 5.80 -16.09
C PRO A 79 31.08 6.34 -14.94
N MET A 80 30.55 5.45 -14.09
CA MET A 80 29.69 5.80 -12.94
C MET A 80 30.36 5.48 -11.58
N PRO A 81 31.57 5.99 -11.27
CA PRO A 81 32.38 5.52 -10.13
C PRO A 81 31.67 5.55 -8.78
N ASN A 82 30.87 6.60 -8.52
CA ASN A 82 30.10 6.72 -7.27
C ASN A 82 29.00 5.67 -7.14
N LEU A 83 28.34 5.30 -8.25
CA LEU A 83 27.32 4.24 -8.26
C LEU A 83 27.98 2.87 -8.12
N THR A 84 29.10 2.63 -8.81
CA THR A 84 29.86 1.38 -8.69
C THR A 84 30.35 1.14 -7.26
N ALA A 85 30.85 2.18 -6.58
CA ALA A 85 31.22 2.10 -5.17
C ALA A 85 30.01 1.81 -4.26
N LEU A 86 28.88 2.51 -4.46
CA LEU A 86 27.64 2.21 -3.73
C LEU A 86 27.17 0.76 -3.94
N MET A 87 27.29 0.20 -5.14
CA MET A 87 26.94 -1.20 -5.42
C MET A 87 27.90 -2.21 -4.77
N GLN A 88 29.14 -1.82 -4.45
CA GLN A 88 30.10 -2.68 -3.75
C GLN A 88 29.81 -2.75 -2.25
N ASP A 89 29.40 -1.61 -1.64
CA ASP A 89 29.18 -1.48 -0.20
C ASP A 89 27.69 -1.56 0.22
N SER A 90 26.77 -2.02 -0.65
CA SER A 90 25.34 -2.12 -0.34
C SER A 90 24.62 -3.32 -0.99
N ALA A 91 23.38 -3.57 -0.55
CA ALA A 91 22.50 -4.54 -1.18
C ALA A 91 21.79 -3.91 -2.40
N TYR A 92 21.94 -4.52 -3.58
CA TYR A 92 21.34 -4.06 -4.84
C TYR A 92 20.70 -5.21 -5.63
N SER A 93 19.89 -4.87 -6.64
CA SER A 93 19.40 -5.82 -7.64
C SER A 93 19.34 -5.17 -9.02
N LEU A 94 19.88 -5.85 -10.03
CA LEU A 94 19.77 -5.46 -11.44
C LEU A 94 18.57 -6.10 -12.15
N ALA A 95 17.79 -6.92 -11.42
CA ALA A 95 16.61 -7.64 -11.93
C ALA A 95 15.29 -7.11 -11.33
N ALA A 96 15.34 -5.96 -10.64
CA ALA A 96 14.13 -5.29 -10.15
C ALA A 96 13.23 -4.86 -11.33
N GLN A 97 11.92 -5.03 -11.17
CA GLN A 97 10.93 -4.66 -12.19
C GLN A 97 10.06 -3.52 -11.65
N THR A 98 9.80 -2.54 -12.52
CA THR A 98 8.79 -1.50 -12.26
C THR A 98 7.39 -2.01 -12.62
N VAL A 99 6.36 -1.26 -12.24
CA VAL A 99 4.96 -1.57 -12.54
C VAL A 99 4.62 -1.40 -14.03
N TYR A 100 3.46 -1.92 -14.41
CA TYR A 100 2.83 -1.65 -15.70
C TYR A 100 1.58 -0.78 -15.50
N PRO A 101 1.36 0.31 -16.27
CA PRO A 101 2.24 0.83 -17.30
C PRO A 101 3.52 1.43 -16.72
N SER A 102 4.64 1.22 -17.41
CA SER A 102 5.98 1.63 -16.96
C SER A 102 6.26 3.10 -17.31
N ALA A 103 5.50 4.00 -16.68
CA ALA A 103 5.57 5.45 -16.84
C ALA A 103 5.89 6.13 -15.49
N THR A 104 6.45 7.35 -15.53
CA THR A 104 7.00 8.08 -14.37
C THR A 104 6.01 8.21 -13.21
N LEU A 105 4.84 8.80 -13.43
CA LEU A 105 3.84 9.11 -12.41
C LEU A 105 3.22 7.84 -11.77
N PRO A 106 2.78 6.81 -12.54
CA PRO A 106 2.36 5.53 -11.97
C PRO A 106 3.48 4.85 -11.18
N ALA A 107 4.71 4.78 -11.71
CA ALA A 107 5.83 4.11 -11.05
C ALA A 107 6.29 4.81 -9.76
N HIS A 108 6.33 6.15 -9.74
CA HIS A 108 6.64 6.92 -8.54
C HIS A 108 5.53 6.78 -7.48
N THR A 109 4.25 6.78 -7.89
CA THR A 109 3.13 6.54 -6.98
C THR A 109 3.20 5.13 -6.38
N SER A 110 3.51 4.11 -7.19
CA SER A 110 3.72 2.75 -6.71
C SER A 110 4.90 2.64 -5.73
N MET A 111 6.02 3.30 -6.03
CA MET A 111 7.23 3.31 -5.20
C MET A 111 6.98 3.91 -3.81
N LEU A 112 6.18 4.98 -3.72
CA LEU A 112 5.95 5.73 -2.49
C LEU A 112 4.76 5.21 -1.66
N SER A 113 3.77 4.56 -2.30
CA SER A 113 2.62 3.95 -1.61
C SER A 113 2.78 2.46 -1.33
N GLY A 114 3.75 1.78 -1.97
CA GLY A 114 3.93 0.33 -1.88
C GLY A 114 2.84 -0.49 -2.59
N GLN A 115 2.05 0.12 -3.48
CA GLN A 115 0.88 -0.47 -4.13
C GLN A 115 1.02 -0.48 -5.66
N CYS A 116 0.24 -1.31 -6.35
CA CYS A 116 0.18 -1.32 -7.82
C CYS A 116 -0.83 -0.27 -8.36
N PRO A 117 -0.76 0.10 -9.65
CA PRO A 117 -1.73 1.03 -10.27
C PRO A 117 -3.20 0.65 -10.06
N ASP A 118 -3.55 -0.64 -10.15
CA ASP A 118 -4.89 -1.19 -9.85
C ASP A 118 -5.39 -0.93 -8.42
N LYS A 119 -4.53 -0.44 -7.52
CA LYS A 119 -4.81 -0.17 -6.09
C LYS A 119 -4.70 1.30 -5.73
N HIS A 120 -3.66 2.00 -6.19
CA HIS A 120 -3.54 3.44 -5.96
C HIS A 120 -4.28 4.30 -7.00
N GLY A 121 -4.81 3.69 -8.06
CA GLY A 121 -5.69 4.36 -9.03
C GLY A 121 -5.01 5.45 -9.87
N VAL A 122 -3.69 5.35 -10.10
CA VAL A 122 -2.93 6.30 -10.93
C VAL A 122 -2.30 5.53 -12.09
N ASP A 123 -2.93 5.62 -13.26
CA ASP A 123 -2.55 4.97 -14.51
C ASP A 123 -2.15 5.98 -15.61
N TRP A 124 -2.45 7.27 -15.42
CA TRP A 124 -2.06 8.36 -16.32
C TRP A 124 -0.64 8.86 -16.05
N ASN A 125 -0.03 9.52 -17.06
CA ASN A 125 1.28 10.18 -16.94
C ASN A 125 1.30 11.62 -17.47
N ASP A 126 0.25 12.07 -18.15
CA ASP A 126 0.13 13.45 -18.64
C ASP A 126 -0.33 14.41 -17.53
N TYR A 127 -0.13 15.71 -17.73
CA TYR A 127 -0.56 16.72 -16.76
C TYR A 127 -2.07 16.96 -16.88
N MET A 128 -2.84 16.26 -16.05
CA MET A 128 -4.30 16.27 -15.99
C MET A 128 -4.75 16.87 -14.64
N PRO A 129 -4.80 18.21 -14.50
CA PRO A 129 -5.06 18.87 -13.22
C PRO A 129 -6.46 18.58 -12.62
N GLU A 130 -7.40 18.19 -13.46
CA GLU A 130 -8.74 17.74 -13.09
C GLU A 130 -8.77 16.43 -12.29
N LEU A 131 -7.71 15.60 -12.39
CA LEU A 131 -7.58 14.37 -11.60
C LEU A 131 -6.99 14.62 -10.19
N GLY A 132 -6.39 15.80 -9.97
CA GLY A 132 -5.85 16.19 -8.67
C GLY A 132 -4.65 15.34 -8.23
N TYR A 133 -4.63 14.95 -6.95
CA TYR A 133 -3.52 14.20 -6.36
C TYR A 133 -3.82 12.70 -6.31
N ALA A 134 -2.76 11.88 -6.26
CA ALA A 134 -2.88 10.43 -6.14
C ALA A 134 -3.78 10.06 -4.94
N PRO A 135 -4.86 9.29 -5.13
CA PRO A 135 -5.87 9.00 -4.10
C PRO A 135 -5.41 7.87 -3.16
N VAL A 136 -4.17 7.93 -2.69
CA VAL A 136 -3.50 6.88 -1.90
C VAL A 136 -2.68 7.51 -0.77
N THR A 137 -2.62 6.84 0.37
CA THR A 137 -1.67 7.19 1.44
C THR A 137 -0.26 6.78 1.03
N ASP A 138 0.69 7.71 1.09
CA ASP A 138 2.10 7.45 0.77
C ASP A 138 3.01 7.46 2.02
N LEU A 139 4.31 7.17 1.81
CA LEU A 139 5.32 7.17 2.85
C LEU A 139 5.48 8.54 3.55
N PHE A 140 5.20 9.66 2.88
CA PHE A 140 5.28 11.00 3.45
C PHE A 140 4.05 11.32 4.31
N ASP A 141 2.84 10.90 3.91
CA ASP A 141 1.66 10.93 4.78
C ASP A 141 1.92 10.18 6.09
N LEU A 142 2.47 8.96 6.00
CA LEU A 142 2.80 8.12 7.16
C LEU A 142 3.91 8.76 8.02
N ALA A 143 4.95 9.32 7.41
CA ALA A 143 6.02 10.01 8.14
C ALA A 143 5.54 11.28 8.86
N HIS A 144 4.60 12.03 8.26
CA HIS A 144 3.99 13.22 8.86
C HIS A 144 2.99 12.84 9.98
N ALA A 145 2.23 11.75 9.81
CA ALA A 145 1.35 11.23 10.84
C ALA A 145 2.11 10.70 12.07
N ALA A 146 3.32 10.19 11.88
CA ALA A 146 4.20 9.73 12.96
C ALA A 146 4.83 10.86 13.80
N GLY A 147 4.72 12.13 13.35
CA GLY A 147 5.20 13.31 14.08
C GLY A 147 5.94 14.31 13.18
N PRO A 148 6.71 15.25 13.76
CA PRO A 148 7.46 16.26 13.00
C PRO A 148 8.70 15.67 12.30
N ALA A 149 8.47 14.85 11.28
CA ALA A 149 9.48 14.44 10.33
C ALA A 149 9.80 15.61 9.38
N ASN A 150 11.07 16.05 9.34
CA ASN A 150 11.53 17.03 8.36
C ASN A 150 11.71 16.35 6.99
N CYS A 151 10.60 16.05 6.33
CA CYS A 151 10.56 15.61 4.94
C CYS A 151 10.78 16.81 4.00
N ASP A 152 11.61 16.62 2.98
CA ASP A 152 11.79 17.53 1.85
C ASP A 152 11.81 16.67 0.59
N VAL A 153 11.12 17.12 -0.46
CA VAL A 153 10.96 16.39 -1.72
C VAL A 153 11.13 17.39 -2.84
N ARG A 154 12.19 17.20 -3.65
CA ARG A 154 12.54 18.12 -4.74
C ARG A 154 12.69 17.34 -6.04
N GLY A 155 11.75 17.53 -6.96
CA GLY A 155 11.79 17.02 -8.32
C GLY A 155 11.44 18.10 -9.34
N GLN A 156 11.39 17.74 -10.63
CA GLN A 156 11.33 18.67 -11.74
C GLN A 156 9.96 18.65 -12.43
N GLY A 157 9.35 19.83 -12.65
CA GLY A 157 8.25 20.05 -13.60
C GLY A 157 6.87 19.51 -13.20
N LYS A 158 6.79 18.28 -12.65
CA LYS A 158 5.56 17.65 -12.13
C LYS A 158 5.67 17.24 -10.66
N THR A 159 6.88 17.02 -10.15
CA THR A 159 7.13 16.28 -8.91
C THR A 159 7.44 17.20 -7.71
N THR A 160 6.54 18.13 -7.35
CA THR A 160 6.82 19.20 -6.35
C THR A 160 5.84 19.21 -5.18
N ALA A 161 6.22 18.61 -4.05
CA ALA A 161 5.43 18.65 -2.82
C ALA A 161 5.62 19.97 -2.04
N ASP A 162 4.53 20.65 -1.69
CA ASP A 162 4.55 21.72 -0.68
C ASP A 162 4.12 21.17 0.69
N HIS A 163 5.15 20.88 1.51
CA HIS A 163 5.01 20.40 2.88
C HIS A 163 4.33 21.40 3.83
N ARG A 164 4.09 22.66 3.40
CA ARG A 164 3.38 23.66 4.21
C ARG A 164 1.84 23.59 4.06
N THR A 165 1.31 22.98 3.00
CA THR A 165 -0.14 22.99 2.70
C THR A 165 -0.82 21.62 2.73
N ARG A 166 -0.11 20.54 3.10
CA ARG A 166 -0.56 19.13 2.97
C ARG A 166 -0.93 18.78 1.52
N LYS A 167 -0.15 19.25 0.56
CA LYS A 167 -0.39 19.02 -0.88
C LYS A 167 0.86 18.48 -1.55
N HIS A 168 0.89 17.17 -1.71
CA HIS A 168 1.90 16.44 -2.47
C HIS A 168 1.63 16.71 -3.97
N GLY A 169 2.27 17.77 -4.48
CA GLY A 169 1.87 18.50 -5.68
C GLY A 169 2.26 17.82 -6.99
N TYR A 170 1.48 16.80 -7.36
CA TYR A 170 1.71 15.91 -8.51
C TYR A 170 3.04 15.13 -8.41
N PHE A 171 3.24 14.15 -9.30
CA PHE A 171 4.51 13.46 -9.51
C PHE A 171 4.92 13.52 -10.99
#